data_AF-A0A831YDN4-F1
#
_entry.id   AF-A0A831YDN4-F1
#
_cell.length_a   1.000
_cell.length_b   1.000
_cell.length_c   1.000
_cell.angle_alpha   90.00
_cell.angle_beta   90.00
_cell.angle_gamma   90.00
#
_symmetry.space_group_name_H-M   'P 1'
#
loop_
_entity.id
_entity.type
_entity.pdbx_description
1 polymer ?
#
loop_
_entity_poly.entity_id
_entity_poly.type
_entity_poly.pdbx_seq_one_letter_code
_entity_poly.pdbx_strand_id
1 'polypeptide(L)'
;MERLREPPPPPPPDPAEELLKEWPELGAFGVDWVRKWLVLRERLIEIAKTLRRFPWMVDMIIQWPMSILHPYTVEVYVAKDGSEACLSLTSSKAYCAKNGSAR
;
A
#
# COMPACT_ATOMS: atom_id res chain seq x y z
N MET A 1 -24.73 -43.79 19.94
CA MET A 1 -24.26 -42.42 20.21
C MET A 1 -23.23 -42.08 19.16
N GLU A 2 -23.63 -41.36 18.11
CA GLU A 2 -22.68 -40.82 17.14
C GLU A 2 -21.94 -39.64 17.79
N ARG A 3 -20.61 -39.72 17.88
CA ARG A 3 -19.77 -38.57 18.24
C ARG A 3 -19.90 -37.57 17.10
N LEU A 4 -20.62 -36.47 17.32
CA LEU A 4 -20.54 -35.26 16.50
C LEU A 4 -19.06 -34.92 16.37
N ARG A 5 -18.48 -35.10 15.17
CA ARG A 5 -17.13 -34.65 14.89
C ARG A 5 -17.13 -33.14 15.06
N GLU A 6 -16.29 -32.63 15.96
CA GLU A 6 -16.10 -31.20 16.10
C GLU A 6 -15.68 -30.62 14.74
N PRO A 7 -16.24 -29.46 14.34
CA PRO A 7 -15.83 -28.80 13.11
C PRO A 7 -14.32 -28.49 13.20
N PRO A 8 -13.59 -28.55 12.08
CA PRO A 8 -12.17 -28.22 12.08
C PRO A 8 -11.96 -26.78 12.57
N PRO A 9 -10.83 -26.50 13.24
CA PRO A 9 -10.51 -25.15 13.67
C PRO A 9 -10.46 -24.20 12.46
N PRO A 10 -10.80 -22.91 12.65
CA PRO A 10 -10.75 -21.94 11.56
C PRO A 10 -9.33 -21.82 11.00
N PRO A 11 -9.18 -21.52 9.70
CA PRO A 11 -7.88 -21.29 9.12
C PRO A 11 -7.18 -20.10 9.82
N PRO A 12 -5.85 -20.10 9.88
CA PRO A 12 -5.10 -18.93 10.33
C PRO A 12 -5.48 -17.68 9.51
N PRO A 13 -5.44 -16.47 10.12
CA PRO A 13 -5.70 -15.23 9.39
C PRO A 13 -4.75 -15.04 8.20
N ASP A 14 -5.24 -14.46 7.10
CA ASP A 14 -4.40 -14.13 5.95
C ASP A 14 -3.38 -13.05 6.36
N PRO A 15 -2.06 -13.29 6.21
CA PRO A 15 -1.04 -12.30 6.53
C PRO A 15 -1.21 -10.96 5.79
N ALA A 16 -1.81 -10.96 4.60
CA ALA A 16 -2.12 -9.73 3.86
C ALA A 16 -3.21 -8.92 4.57
N GLU A 17 -4.25 -9.58 5.07
CA GLU A 17 -5.33 -8.93 5.80
C GLU A 17 -4.84 -8.39 7.16
N GLU A 18 -3.97 -9.13 7.85
CA GLU A 18 -3.33 -8.64 9.09
C GLU A 18 -2.47 -7.40 8.83
N LEU A 19 -1.67 -7.40 7.75
CA LEU A 19 -0.87 -6.23 7.39
C LEU A 19 -1.76 -5.03 7.05
N LEU A 20 -2.90 -5.25 6.39
CA LEU A 20 -3.86 -4.20 6.05
C LEU A 20 -4.58 -3.63 7.29
N LYS A 21 -4.76 -4.41 8.36
CA LYS A 21 -5.26 -3.88 9.64
C LYS A 21 -4.28 -2.90 10.28
N GLU A 22 -2.98 -3.16 10.19
CA GLU A 22 -1.93 -2.27 10.70
C GLU A 22 -1.69 -1.06 9.78
N TRP A 23 -1.80 -1.27 8.47
CA TRP A 23 -1.45 -0.30 7.41
C TRP A 23 -2.58 -0.18 6.38
N PRO A 24 -3.72 0.43 6.75
CA PRO A 24 -4.89 0.54 5.88
C PRO A 24 -4.61 1.31 4.59
N GLU A 25 -3.58 2.16 4.57
CA GLU A 25 -3.16 2.92 3.39
C GLU A 25 -2.71 2.03 2.23
N LEU A 26 -2.21 0.82 2.52
CA LEU A 26 -1.87 -0.17 1.50
C LEU A 26 -3.09 -0.73 0.78
N GLY A 27 -4.29 -0.56 1.36
CA GLY A 27 -5.56 -0.93 0.74
C GLY A 27 -5.80 -0.23 -0.60
N ALA A 28 -5.15 0.92 -0.84
CA ALA A 28 -5.19 1.62 -2.11
C ALA A 28 -4.72 0.75 -3.30
N PHE A 29 -3.82 -0.21 -3.06
CA PHE A 29 -3.33 -1.14 -4.08
C PHE A 29 -4.21 -2.40 -4.22
N GLY A 30 -5.13 -2.64 -3.30
CA GLY A 30 -5.94 -3.86 -3.22
C GLY A 30 -5.26 -5.03 -2.51
N VAL A 31 -6.06 -5.88 -1.88
CA VAL A 31 -5.59 -7.01 -1.06
C VAL A 31 -4.75 -8.01 -1.84
N ASP A 32 -5.09 -8.28 -3.10
CA ASP A 32 -4.35 -9.25 -3.92
C ASP A 32 -2.94 -8.76 -4.26
N TRP A 33 -2.77 -7.44 -4.43
CA TRP A 33 -1.45 -6.85 -4.63
C TRP A 33 -0.60 -6.94 -3.37
N VAL A 34 -1.18 -6.62 -2.21
CA VAL A 34 -0.50 -6.76 -0.92
C VAL A 34 -0.10 -8.21 -0.70
N ARG A 35 -1.01 -9.17 -0.95
CA ARG A 35 -0.75 -10.61 -0.85
C ARG A 35 0.40 -11.05 -1.77
N LYS A 36 0.40 -10.59 -3.02
CA LYS A 36 1.46 -10.89 -3.99
C LYS A 36 2.84 -10.45 -3.52
N TRP A 37 2.93 -9.31 -2.82
CA TRP A 37 4.21 -8.71 -2.43
C TRP A 37 4.56 -8.87 -0.95
N LEU A 38 3.88 -9.75 -0.21
CA LEU A 38 4.18 -10.04 1.20
C LEU A 38 5.65 -10.42 1.45
N VAL A 39 6.31 -11.03 0.46
CA VAL A 39 7.76 -11.33 0.50
C VAL A 39 8.65 -10.09 0.64
N LEU A 40 8.11 -8.91 0.33
CA LEU A 40 8.74 -7.59 0.50
C LEU A 40 8.08 -6.78 1.62
N ARG A 41 7.65 -7.42 2.72
CA ARG A 41 6.89 -6.80 3.81
C ARG A 41 7.49 -5.47 4.31
N GLU A 42 8.80 -5.41 4.50
CA GLU A 42 9.47 -4.19 4.98
C GLU A 42 9.29 -3.04 3.99
N ARG A 43 9.41 -3.32 2.68
CA ARG A 43 9.16 -2.33 1.63
C ARG A 43 7.70 -1.86 1.62
N LEU A 44 6.75 -2.77 1.82
CA LEU A 44 5.33 -2.40 1.96
C LEU A 44 5.12 -1.45 3.14
N ILE A 45 5.77 -1.70 4.27
CA ILE A 45 5.69 -0.83 5.45
C ILE A 45 6.29 0.55 5.18
N GLU A 46 7.40 0.65 4.45
CA GLU A 46 7.99 1.94 4.04
C GLU A 46 7.02 2.74 3.15
N ILE A 47 6.38 2.06 2.20
CA ILE A 47 5.34 2.67 1.34
C ILE A 47 4.20 3.17 2.21
N ALA A 48 3.69 2.34 3.13
CA ALA A 48 2.59 2.70 4.01
C ALA A 48 2.90 3.92 4.89
N LYS A 49 4.10 3.97 5.48
CA LYS A 49 4.59 5.15 6.24
C LYS A 49 4.61 6.41 5.37
N THR A 50 5.00 6.27 4.11
CA THR A 50 5.04 7.39 3.15
C THR A 50 3.63 7.87 2.82
N LEU A 51 2.70 6.96 2.53
CA LEU A 51 1.29 7.28 2.26
C LEU A 51 0.60 7.91 3.47
N ARG A 52 0.90 7.43 4.69
CA ARG A 52 0.39 8.03 5.94
C ARG A 52 0.90 9.46 6.13
N ARG A 53 2.14 9.74 5.73
CA ARG A 53 2.71 11.10 5.74
C ARG A 53 2.13 11.99 4.64
N PHE A 54 1.75 11.41 3.51
CA PHE A 54 1.22 12.12 2.33
C PHE A 54 -0.11 11.51 1.86
N PRO A 55 -1.22 11.74 2.59
CA PRO A 55 -2.50 11.08 2.30
C PRO A 55 -3.03 11.31 0.88
N TRP A 56 -2.72 12.47 0.27
CA TRP A 56 -3.09 12.77 -1.12
C TRP A 56 -2.60 11.71 -2.13
N MET A 57 -1.50 11.00 -1.83
CA MET A 57 -0.99 9.93 -2.68
C MET A 57 -1.92 8.71 -2.70
N VAL A 58 -2.69 8.48 -1.64
CA VAL A 58 -3.68 7.39 -1.56
C VAL A 58 -4.77 7.61 -2.60
N ASP A 59 -5.33 8.82 -2.66
CA ASP A 59 -6.35 9.19 -3.65
C ASP A 59 -5.84 9.02 -5.08
N MET A 60 -4.57 9.35 -5.31
CA MET A 60 -3.93 9.17 -6.61
C MET A 60 -3.73 7.71 -7.00
N ILE A 61 -3.36 6.85 -6.05
CA ILE A 61 -3.23 5.40 -6.28
C ILE A 61 -4.59 4.77 -6.61
N ILE A 62 -5.66 5.29 -6.00
CA ILE A 62 -7.03 4.85 -6.31
C ILE A 62 -7.44 5.29 -7.71
N GLN A 63 -7.14 6.55 -8.08
CA GLN A 63 -7.46 7.09 -9.41
C GLN A 63 -6.66 6.44 -10.53
N TRP A 64 -5.38 6.14 -10.28
CA TRP A 64 -4.47 5.53 -11.23
C TRP A 64 -4.06 4.16 -10.71
N PRO A 65 -4.63 3.05 -11.22
CA PRO A 65 -4.50 1.74 -10.60
C PRO A 65 -3.05 1.23 -10.67
N MET A 66 -2.30 1.57 -9.63
CA MET A 66 -0.88 1.26 -9.44
C MET A 66 -0.65 -0.19 -9.02
N SER A 67 -1.72 -0.94 -8.80
CA SER A 67 -1.74 -2.36 -8.48
C SER A 67 -1.14 -3.26 -9.58
N ILE A 68 -0.75 -2.70 -10.73
CA ILE A 68 0.00 -3.42 -11.77
C ILE A 68 1.51 -3.36 -11.51
N LEU A 69 1.97 -2.35 -10.75
CA LEU A 69 3.38 -2.04 -10.60
C LEU A 69 4.06 -2.89 -9.51
N HIS A 70 5.38 -3.05 -9.64
CA HIS A 70 6.21 -3.65 -8.60
C HIS A 70 6.44 -2.62 -7.48
N PRO A 71 6.54 -3.00 -6.20
CA PRO A 71 6.84 -2.06 -5.10
C PRO A 71 8.12 -1.21 -5.24
N TYR A 72 9.01 -1.54 -6.18
CA TYR A 72 10.27 -0.81 -6.42
C TYR A 72 10.22 0.08 -7.66
N THR A 73 9.19 -0.02 -8.50
CA THR A 73 8.99 0.93 -9.61
C THR A 73 8.34 2.22 -9.16
N VAL A 74 7.90 2.28 -7.90
CA VAL A 74 7.33 3.46 -7.28
C VAL A 74 8.44 4.18 -6.51
N GLU A 75 8.76 5.38 -6.99
CA GLU A 75 9.73 6.28 -6.36
C GLU A 75 9.01 7.49 -5.78
N VAL A 76 9.41 7.88 -4.57
CA VAL A 76 8.86 9.07 -3.90
C VAL A 76 10.01 10.01 -3.54
N TYR A 77 9.89 11.26 -3.97
CA TYR A 77 10.84 12.33 -3.69
C TYR A 77 10.16 13.36 -2.80
N VAL A 78 10.81 13.76 -1.72
CA VAL A 78 10.26 14.74 -0.76
C VAL A 78 11.26 15.86 -0.58
N ALA A 79 10.81 17.10 -0.69
CA ALA A 79 11.62 18.26 -0.35
C ALA A 79 12.09 18.18 1.11
N LYS A 80 13.30 18.64 1.40
CA LYS A 80 13.89 18.55 2.75
C LYS A 80 13.02 19.22 3.83
N ASP A 81 12.33 20.29 3.47
CA ASP A 81 11.39 21.02 4.32
C ASP A 81 9.98 20.41 4.35
N GLY A 82 9.73 19.35 3.58
CA GLY A 82 8.45 18.68 3.45
C GLY A 82 7.41 19.49 2.67
N SER A 83 7.77 20.61 2.06
CA SER A 83 6.83 21.50 1.35
C SER A 83 6.30 20.90 0.04
N GLU A 84 7.04 19.95 -0.52
CA GLU A 84 6.72 19.29 -1.77
C GLU A 84 7.02 17.80 -1.69
N ALA A 85 6.14 16.99 -2.27
CA ALA A 85 6.36 15.57 -2.48
C ALA A 85 5.94 15.19 -3.89
N CYS A 86 6.77 14.38 -4.55
CA CYS A 86 6.53 13.87 -5.89
C CYS A 86 6.53 12.34 -5.88
N LEU A 87 5.59 11.75 -6.60
CA LEU A 87 5.45 10.32 -6.86
C LEU A 87 5.80 10.05 -8.32
N SER A 88 6.86 9.28 -8.58
CA SER A 88 7.29 8.85 -9.91
C SER A 88 7.01 7.37 -10.10
N LEU A 89 6.35 7.03 -11.21
CA LEU A 89 5.87 5.67 -11.51
C LEU A 89 6.69 4.99 -12.61
N THR A 90 7.22 5.83 -13.49
CA THR A 90 8.06 5.52 -14.65
C THR A 90 8.81 6.80 -14.98
N SER A 91 9.83 6.72 -15.84
CA SER A 91 10.57 7.91 -16.29
C SER A 91 9.70 9.03 -16.88
N SER A 92 8.47 8.74 -17.31
CA SER A 92 7.57 9.71 -17.97
C SER A 92 6.29 10.04 -17.20
N LYS A 93 6.07 9.49 -16.00
CA LYS A 93 4.87 9.76 -15.19
C LYS A 93 5.24 10.10 -13.76
N ALA A 94 5.23 11.40 -13.47
CA ALA A 94 5.44 11.93 -12.13
C ALA A 94 4.30 12.87 -11.74
N TYR A 95 3.91 12.82 -10.48
CA TYR A 95 2.86 13.65 -9.90
C TYR A 95 3.38 14.31 -8.64
N CYS A 96 3.22 15.63 -8.51
CA CYS A 96 3.76 16.39 -7.40
C CYS A 96 2.65 17.16 -6.70
N ALA A 97 2.73 17.18 -5.37
CA ALA A 97 1.89 18.02 -4.54
C ALA A 97 2.76 19.01 -3.78
N LYS A 98 2.32 20.26 -3.75
CA LYS A 98 2.91 21.30 -2.91
C LYS A 98 1.94 21.65 -1.80
N ASN A 99 2.41 21.67 -0.56
CA ASN A 99 1.60 21.90 0.64
C ASN A 99 0.38 20.95 0.76
N GLY A 100 0.50 19.73 0.26
CA GLY A 100 -0.56 18.71 0.31
C GLY A 100 -1.62 18.80 -0.80
N SER A 101 -1.55 19.81 -1.68
CA SER A 101 -2.43 19.90 -2.86
C SER A 101 -1.70 19.37 -4.09
N ALA A 102 -2.17 18.23 -4.61
CA ALA A 102 -1.72 17.69 -5.90
C ALA A 102 -2.14 18.62 -7.04
N ARG A 103 -1.28 18.76 -8.05
CA ARG A 103 -1.56 19.49 -9.31
C ARG A 103 -1.53 18.55 -10.50
#